data_AF-A0A1E7LS18-F1
#
_entry.id   AF-A0A1E7LS18-F1
#
_cell.length_a   1.000
_cell.length_b   1.000
_cell.length_c   1.000
_cell.angle_alpha   90.00
_cell.angle_beta   90.00
_cell.angle_gamma   90.00
#
_symmetry.space_group_name_H-M   'P 1'
#
loop_
_entity.id
_entity.type
_entity.pdbx_description
1 polymer ?
#
loop_
_entity_poly.entity_id
_entity_poly.type
_entity_poly.pdbx_seq_one_letter_code
_entity_poly.pdbx_strand_id
1 'polypeptide(L)' 'MSGTGPAARPGAAELERAFGDPWDPANPVGHAATVAADERDEVVAGGERLLDAYGLGAEFVPVELGGRLDRLDRL' A
#
# COMPACT_ATOMS: atom_id res chain seq x y z
N MET A 1 -24.62 24.90 -6.80
CA MET A 1 -23.31 24.28 -7.07
C MET A 1 -22.59 24.12 -5.74
N SER A 2 -22.67 22.95 -5.12
CA SER A 2 -21.87 22.62 -3.94
C SER A 2 -20.93 21.51 -4.35
N GLY A 3 -19.70 21.88 -4.72
CA GLY A 3 -18.63 20.92 -4.95
C GLY A 3 -18.12 20.47 -3.60
N THR A 4 -18.43 19.23 -3.21
CA THR A 4 -17.63 18.51 -2.23
C THR A 4 -16.22 18.44 -2.81
N GLY A 5 -15.25 19.13 -2.20
CA GLY A 5 -13.84 18.98 -2.58
C GLY A 5 -13.46 17.49 -2.53
N PRO A 6 -12.50 17.03 -3.36
CA PRO A 6 -12.13 15.62 -3.37
C PRO A 6 -11.78 15.19 -1.94
N ALA A 7 -12.40 14.10 -1.48
CA ALA A 7 -12.06 13.50 -0.19
C ALA A 7 -10.54 13.27 -0.14
N ALA A 8 -9.93 13.53 1.03
CA ALA A 8 -8.51 13.28 1.22
C ALA A 8 -8.22 11.81 0.87
N ARG A 9 -7.40 11.60 -0.15
CA ARG A 9 -6.98 10.27 -0.60
C ARG A 9 -5.97 9.70 0.41
N PRO A 10 -6.01 8.39 0.71
CA PRO A 10 -4.94 7.71 1.43
C PRO A 10 -3.57 8.03 0.81
N GLY A 11 -2.56 8.19 1.64
CA GLY A 11 -1.16 8.42 1.22
C GLY A 11 -0.20 7.53 1.99
N ALA A 12 1.11 7.75 1.85
CA ALA A 12 2.14 6.93 2.49
C ALA A 12 1.91 6.70 4.00
N ALA A 13 1.43 7.70 4.75
CA ALA A 13 1.13 7.56 6.18
C ALA A 13 -0.05 6.61 6.50
N GLU A 14 -0.97 6.40 5.58
CA GLU A 14 -2.04 5.40 5.74
C GLU A 14 -1.53 4.01 5.38
N LEU A 15 -0.71 3.90 4.34
CA LEU A 15 -0.03 2.66 3.98
C LEU A 15 0.90 2.18 5.10
N GLU A 16 1.70 3.07 5.68
CA GLU A 16 2.58 2.79 6.83
C GLU A 16 1.77 2.24 8.02
N ARG A 17 0.64 2.88 8.34
CA ARG A 17 -0.26 2.40 9.41
C ARG A 17 -0.85 1.03 9.11
N ALA A 18 -1.10 0.70 7.84
CA ALA A 18 -1.60 -0.61 7.44
C ALA A 18 -0.52 -1.70 7.61
N PHE A 19 0.74 -1.40 7.30
CA PHE A 19 1.87 -2.31 7.52
C PHE A 19 2.23 -2.50 8.99
N GLY A 20 1.97 -1.50 9.84
CA GLY A 20 2.28 -1.58 11.27
C GLY A 20 3.78 -1.48 11.56
N ASP A 21 4.19 -1.91 12.75
CA ASP A 21 5.61 -1.91 13.13
C ASP A 21 6.36 -3.02 12.38
N PRO A 22 7.36 -2.70 11.54
CA PRO A 22 8.13 -3.71 10.82
C PRO A 22 9.01 -4.58 11.72
N TRP A 23 9.29 -4.14 12.95
CA TRP A 23 10.12 -4.86 13.93
C TRP A 23 9.31 -5.71 14.90
N ASP A 24 7.99 -5.59 14.93
CA ASP A 24 7.14 -6.46 15.74
C ASP A 24 7.25 -7.91 15.21
N PRO A 25 7.74 -8.87 16.02
CA PRO A 25 7.85 -10.26 15.59
C PRO A 25 6.49 -10.92 15.31
N ALA A 26 5.38 -10.32 15.77
CA ALA A 26 4.03 -10.77 15.47
C ALA A 26 3.47 -10.21 14.14
N ASN A 27 4.17 -9.27 13.49
CA ASN A 27 3.74 -8.71 12.22
C ASN A 27 3.96 -9.73 11.07
N PRO A 28 2.88 -10.26 10.44
CA PRO A 28 3.00 -11.27 9.40
C PRO A 28 3.62 -10.75 8.10
N VAL A 29 3.73 -9.43 7.96
CA VAL A 29 4.37 -8.73 6.83
C VAL A 29 5.53 -7.84 7.29
N GLY A 30 6.04 -8.06 8.51
CA GLY A 30 7.21 -7.37 9.05
C GLY A 30 8.52 -7.87 8.44
N HIS A 31 9.65 -7.31 8.90
CA HIS A 31 10.97 -7.64 8.36
C HIS A 31 11.31 -9.13 8.50
N ALA A 32 11.09 -9.71 9.69
CA ALA A 32 11.41 -11.11 9.95
C ALA A 32 10.63 -12.07 9.04
N ALA A 33 9.33 -11.83 8.86
CA ALA A 33 8.48 -12.64 7.99
C ALA A 33 8.86 -12.50 6.51
N THR A 34 9.22 -11.29 6.09
CA THR A 34 9.65 -11.01 4.70
C THR A 34 10.95 -11.71 4.38
N VAL A 35 11.97 -11.59 5.24
CA VAL A 35 13.26 -12.27 5.05
C VAL A 35 13.08 -13.79 5.05
N ALA A 36 12.28 -14.34 5.97
CA ALA A 36 12.05 -15.78 6.01
C ALA A 36 11.34 -16.31 4.75
N ALA A 37 10.44 -15.52 4.13
CA ALA A 37 9.80 -15.88 2.87
C ALA A 37 10.77 -15.80 1.69
N ASP A 38 11.58 -14.74 1.64
CA ASP A 38 12.64 -14.56 0.63
C ASP A 38 13.66 -15.72 0.66
N GLU A 39 14.08 -16.16 1.85
CA GLU A 39 14.98 -17.32 2.02
C GLU A 39 14.39 -18.63 1.46
N ARG A 40 13.08 -18.69 1.23
CA ARG A 40 12.37 -19.83 0.62
C ARG A 40 11.96 -19.57 -0.83
N ASP A 41 12.39 -18.47 -1.44
CA ASP A 41 11.93 -17.98 -2.75
C ASP A 41 10.39 -17.83 -2.82
N GLU A 42 9.78 -17.39 -1.71
CA GLU A 42 8.33 -17.21 -1.58
C GLU A 42 7.97 -15.73 -1.37
N VAL A 43 6.77 -15.36 -1.83
CA VAL A 43 6.17 -14.07 -1.48
C VAL A 43 5.68 -14.10 -0.03
N VAL A 44 5.97 -13.04 0.73
CA VAL A 44 5.48 -12.90 2.11
C VAL A 44 3.96 -12.98 2.18
N ALA A 45 3.47 -13.88 3.02
CA ALA A 45 2.04 -14.16 3.11
C ALA A 45 1.26 -12.93 3.60
N GLY A 46 0.29 -12.48 2.80
CA GLY A 46 -0.61 -11.39 3.16
C GLY A 46 -0.13 -9.99 2.76
N GLY A 47 1.12 -9.82 2.32
CA GLY A 47 1.63 -8.56 1.80
C GLY A 47 0.84 -8.09 0.57
N GLU A 48 0.65 -8.98 -0.40
CA GLU A 48 -0.15 -8.67 -1.61
C GLU A 48 -1.60 -8.30 -1.27
N ARG A 49 -2.24 -9.04 -0.37
CA ARG A 49 -3.62 -8.74 0.06
C ARG A 49 -3.74 -7.38 0.75
N LEU A 50 -2.73 -6.99 1.53
CA LEU A 50 -2.67 -5.67 2.16
C LEU A 50 -2.57 -4.57 1.08
N LEU A 51 -1.67 -4.74 0.11
CA LEU A 51 -1.49 -3.79 -0.97
C LEU A 51 -2.70 -3.68 -1.89
N ASP A 52 -3.39 -4.79 -2.16
CA ASP A 52 -4.65 -4.83 -2.90
C ASP A 52 -5.78 -4.15 -2.14
N ALA A 53 -5.89 -4.38 -0.83
CA ALA A 53 -6.89 -3.74 0.02
C ALA A 53 -6.67 -2.21 0.11
N TYR A 54 -5.41 -1.76 0.14
CA TYR A 54 -5.07 -0.35 -0.01
C TYR A 54 -5.35 0.18 -1.44
N GLY A 55 -5.36 -0.72 -2.43
CA GLY A 55 -5.50 -0.38 -3.84
C GLY A 55 -4.26 0.29 -4.40
N LEU A 56 -3.05 -0.17 -4.01
CA LEU A 56 -1.78 0.42 -4.39
C LEU A 56 -1.63 0.52 -5.92
N GLY A 57 -2.08 -0.51 -6.65
CA GLY A 57 -1.99 -0.53 -8.12
C GLY A 57 -2.64 0.67 -8.81
N ALA A 58 -3.70 1.24 -8.23
CA ALA A 58 -4.37 2.40 -8.80
C ALA A 58 -3.54 3.70 -8.67
N GLU A 59 -2.59 3.79 -7.74
CA GLU A 59 -1.66 4.95 -7.65
C GLU A 59 -0.74 5.04 -8.87
N PHE A 60 -0.59 3.95 -9.64
CA PHE A 60 0.27 3.90 -10.82
C PHE A 60 -0.48 4.01 -12.15
N VAL A 61 -1.81 4.15 -12.10
CA VAL A 61 -2.67 4.28 -13.29
C VAL A 61 -3.11 5.74 -13.44
N PRO A 62 -2.95 6.37 -14.63
CA PRO A 62 -3.45 7.72 -14.89
C PRO A 62 -4.93 7.90 -14.57
N VAL A 63 -5.31 9.09 -14.11
CA VAL A 63 -6.72 9.41 -13.80
C VAL A 63 -7.63 9.26 -15.03
N GLU A 64 -7.14 9.57 -16.23
CA GLU A 64 -7.88 9.42 -17.49
C GLU A 64 -8.18 7.96 -17.84
N LEU A 65 -7.46 7.01 -17.22
CA LEU A 65 -7.64 5.56 -17.36
C LEU A 65 -8.33 4.95 -16.13
N GLY A 66 -8.83 5.76 -15.20
CA GLY A 66 -9.56 5.31 -14.01
C GLY A 66 -8.69 5.01 -12.80
N GLY A 67 -7.41 5.39 -12.81
CA GLY A 67 -6.54 5.29 -11.65
C GLY A 67 -6.49 6.56 -10.80
N ARG A 68 -5.41 6.72 -10.03
CA ARG A 68 -5.19 7.83 -9.08
C ARG A 68 -3.92 8.63 -9.36
N LEU A 69 -3.13 8.26 -10.37
CA LEU A 69 -1.91 8.97 -10.77
C LEU A 69 -2.25 10.31 -11.43
N ASP A 70 -2.17 11.40 -10.65
CA ASP A 70 -2.31 12.77 -11.15
C ASP A 70 -1.02 13.59 -11.07
N ARG A 71 -0.07 13.19 -10.22
CA ARG A 71 1.29 13.76 -10.12
C ARG A 71 2.30 12.68 -9.76
N LEU A 72 3.55 12.87 -10.18
CA LEU A 72 4.64 11.91 -9.93
C LEU A 72 5.25 12.02 -8.53
N ASP A 73 5.07 13.17 -7.86
CA ASP A 73 5.55 13.41 -6.48
C ASP A 73 4.57 12.88 -5.41
N ARG A 74 3.58 12.12 -5.85
CA ARG A 74 2.49 11.62 -5.03
C ARG A 74 2.70 10.15 -4.71
N LEU A 75 3.07 9.89 -3.47
CA LEU A 75 2.66 8.79 -2.59
C LEU A 75 3.22 9.12 -1.20
#